data_AF-A0A9C8KA54-F1
#
_entry.id   AF-A0A9C8KA54-F1
#
_cell.length_a   1.000
_cell.length_b   1.000
_cell.length_c   1.000
_cell.angle_alpha   90.00
_cell.angle_beta   90.00
_cell.angle_gamma   90.00
#
_symmetry.space_group_name_H-M   'P 1'
#
loop_
_entity.id
_entity.type
_entity.pdbx_description
1 polymer ?
#
loop_
_entity_poly.entity_id
_entity_poly.type
_entity_poly.pdbx_seq_one_letter_code
_entity_poly.pdbx_strand_id
1 'polypeptide(L)'
;IKGVASAKAEFIENMDEDGTLITNADDTWCSQIAGRFNGKVVNFGFGENTQIKASKVKRNKSGFTFTVNKSFTINLPVLGKHNIYNSLASIALCNAIGIRMEDMCEGFVDFKLPPMRMEKRVCGDVISINDGYNSSPSSMSAALDEFSQLPVPGRRIFVCGDMLELGKDTERLHKEIGKRVASSKVDILWTVGPFSRFVAEGAIANGMPSENVFSYDTSEETCSLVASQLKSKDTVFIKGSRRMKLERVSRQIENYFSEKKK
;
A
#
# COMPACT_ATOMS: atom_id res chain seq x y z
N ILE A 1 -13.17 11.76 5.78
CA ILE A 1 -13.72 10.80 4.77
C ILE A 1 -14.83 11.44 3.93
N LYS A 2 -15.96 11.88 4.52
CA LYS A 2 -17.07 12.51 3.76
C LYS A 2 -16.64 13.66 2.83
N GLY A 3 -15.76 14.56 3.30
CA GLY A 3 -15.24 15.66 2.45
C GLY A 3 -14.45 15.18 1.23
N VAL A 4 -13.60 14.16 1.39
CA VAL A 4 -12.86 13.55 0.27
C VAL A 4 -13.79 12.86 -0.71
N ALA A 5 -14.83 12.16 -0.21
CA ALA A 5 -15.84 11.55 -1.06
C ALA A 5 -16.63 12.61 -1.85
N SER A 6 -17.01 13.72 -1.22
CA SER A 6 -17.69 14.84 -1.89
C SER A 6 -16.83 15.45 -2.99
N ALA A 7 -15.57 15.80 -2.69
CA ALA A 7 -14.65 16.34 -3.69
C ALA A 7 -14.39 15.37 -4.85
N LYS A 8 -14.40 14.04 -4.59
CA LYS A 8 -14.32 13.04 -5.67
C LYS A 8 -15.62 12.91 -6.47
N ALA A 9 -16.77 13.25 -5.89
CA ALA A 9 -18.05 13.23 -6.59
C ALA A 9 -18.16 14.38 -7.61
N GLU A 10 -17.46 15.50 -7.41
CA GLU A 10 -17.39 16.59 -8.41
C GLU A 10 -16.89 16.09 -9.79
N PHE A 11 -16.16 14.96 -9.82
CA PHE A 11 -15.75 14.32 -11.07
C PHE A 11 -16.94 13.89 -11.92
N ILE A 12 -17.97 13.28 -11.31
CA ILE A 12 -19.12 12.77 -12.07
C ILE A 12 -20.08 13.88 -12.51
N GLU A 13 -20.00 15.06 -11.87
CA GLU A 13 -20.80 16.24 -12.25
C GLU A 13 -20.32 16.85 -13.57
N ASN A 14 -19.06 16.59 -13.94
CA ASN A 14 -18.43 17.09 -15.17
C ASN A 14 -18.23 15.98 -16.22
N MET A 15 -18.82 14.80 -16.03
CA MET A 15 -18.77 13.72 -17.01
C MET A 15 -19.91 13.87 -18.02
N ASP A 16 -19.60 13.63 -19.30
CA ASP A 16 -20.61 13.54 -20.35
C ASP A 16 -21.64 12.43 -20.05
N GLU A 17 -22.88 12.62 -20.48
CA GLU A 17 -23.98 11.65 -20.26
C GLU A 17 -23.71 10.29 -20.92
N ASP A 18 -22.99 10.29 -22.06
CA ASP A 18 -22.53 9.08 -22.76
C ASP A 18 -21.25 8.48 -22.14
N GLY A 19 -20.70 9.14 -21.11
CA GLY A 19 -19.52 8.69 -20.38
C GLY A 19 -19.77 7.38 -19.63
N THR A 20 -18.69 6.63 -19.40
CA THR A 20 -18.74 5.41 -18.57
C THR A 20 -18.01 5.64 -17.25
N LEU A 21 -18.73 5.55 -16.14
CA LEU A 21 -18.18 5.61 -14.79
C LEU A 21 -17.71 4.23 -14.34
N ILE A 22 -16.41 4.10 -14.05
CA ILE A 22 -15.82 2.91 -13.43
C ILE A 22 -15.78 3.08 -11.92
N THR A 23 -16.38 2.16 -11.15
CA THR A 23 -16.53 2.33 -9.69
C THR A 23 -16.28 1.04 -8.88
N ASN A 24 -15.79 1.19 -7.65
CA ASN A 24 -15.60 0.07 -6.72
C ASN A 24 -16.92 -0.25 -5.98
N ALA A 25 -17.49 -1.42 -6.23
CA ALA A 25 -18.72 -1.87 -5.59
C ALA A 25 -18.56 -2.20 -4.10
N ASP A 26 -17.34 -2.54 -3.67
CA ASP A 26 -17.06 -2.92 -2.27
C ASP A 26 -16.77 -1.70 -1.38
N ASP A 27 -16.74 -0.49 -1.93
CA ASP A 27 -16.64 0.76 -1.17
C ASP A 27 -18.00 1.48 -1.16
N THR A 28 -18.52 1.73 0.04
CA THR A 28 -19.84 2.35 0.23
C THR A 28 -19.90 3.77 -0.33
N TRP A 29 -18.80 4.55 -0.25
CA TRP A 29 -18.77 5.90 -0.80
C TRP A 29 -18.74 5.86 -2.33
N CYS A 30 -17.94 4.99 -2.93
CA CYS A 30 -17.93 4.77 -4.37
C CYS A 30 -19.31 4.37 -4.90
N SER A 31 -20.03 3.49 -4.19
CA SER A 31 -21.39 3.08 -4.54
C SER A 31 -22.39 4.23 -4.42
N GLN A 32 -22.32 5.03 -3.36
CA GLN A 32 -23.18 6.21 -3.18
C GLN A 32 -22.94 7.29 -4.24
N ILE A 33 -21.69 7.49 -4.65
CA ILE A 33 -21.33 8.44 -5.72
C ILE A 33 -21.86 7.92 -7.06
N ALA A 34 -21.65 6.64 -7.37
CA ALA A 34 -22.10 6.05 -8.62
C ALA A 34 -23.62 6.10 -8.80
N GLY A 35 -24.40 5.99 -7.72
CA GLY A 35 -25.86 6.14 -7.77
C GLY A 35 -26.37 7.54 -8.14
N ARG A 36 -25.49 8.55 -8.23
CA ARG A 36 -25.82 9.91 -8.69
C ARG A 36 -25.51 10.14 -10.16
N PHE A 37 -24.80 9.20 -10.81
CA PHE A 37 -24.42 9.32 -12.21
C PHE A 37 -25.52 8.73 -13.10
N ASN A 38 -26.02 9.51 -14.05
CA ASN A 38 -27.11 9.09 -14.94
C ASN A 38 -26.63 8.26 -16.14
N GLY A 39 -25.33 8.31 -16.44
CA GLY A 39 -24.73 7.58 -17.56
C GLY A 39 -24.43 6.11 -17.23
N LYS A 40 -23.59 5.49 -18.07
CA LYS A 40 -23.23 4.08 -17.92
C LYS A 40 -22.32 3.85 -16.72
N VAL A 41 -22.68 2.95 -15.82
CA VAL A 41 -21.82 2.53 -14.71
C VAL A 41 -21.28 1.12 -14.96
N VAL A 42 -19.97 0.94 -14.77
CA VAL A 42 -19.31 -0.37 -14.71
C VAL A 42 -18.65 -0.52 -13.35
N ASN A 43 -19.13 -1.49 -12.56
CA ASN A 43 -18.61 -1.71 -11.22
C ASN A 43 -17.64 -2.90 -11.15
N PHE A 44 -16.71 -2.84 -10.18
CA PHE A 44 -15.72 -3.87 -9.93
C PHE A 44 -15.56 -4.16 -8.44
N GLY A 45 -15.08 -5.35 -8.08
CA GLY A 45 -15.01 -5.82 -6.69
C GLY A 45 -15.13 -7.33 -6.51
N PHE A 46 -15.48 -7.75 -5.29
CA PHE A 46 -15.63 -9.13 -4.85
C PHE A 46 -17.10 -9.52 -4.60
N GLY A 47 -17.99 -8.54 -4.45
CA GLY A 47 -19.43 -8.74 -4.20
C GLY A 47 -20.18 -9.46 -5.33
N GLU A 48 -21.36 -10.02 -5.02
CA GLU A 48 -22.16 -10.79 -5.99
C GLU A 48 -22.72 -9.97 -7.15
N ASN A 49 -23.13 -8.73 -6.89
CA ASN A 49 -23.74 -7.84 -7.88
C ASN A 49 -22.69 -6.96 -8.60
N THR A 50 -21.55 -7.56 -8.94
CA THR A 50 -20.41 -6.87 -9.56
C THR A 50 -20.19 -7.35 -10.99
N GLN A 51 -20.07 -6.43 -11.95
CA GLN A 51 -19.84 -6.71 -13.37
C GLN A 51 -18.42 -7.22 -13.66
N ILE A 52 -17.41 -6.65 -13.01
CA ILE A 52 -16.01 -7.12 -13.06
C ILE A 52 -15.63 -7.68 -11.70
N LYS A 53 -15.86 -8.98 -11.51
CA LYS A 53 -15.78 -9.66 -10.23
C LYS A 53 -14.52 -10.51 -10.09
N ALA A 54 -13.74 -10.29 -9.03
CA ALA A 54 -12.69 -11.22 -8.63
C ALA A 54 -13.22 -12.36 -7.75
N SER A 55 -12.65 -13.55 -7.94
CA SER A 55 -12.94 -14.74 -7.15
C SER A 55 -11.71 -15.66 -7.08
N LYS A 56 -11.77 -16.72 -6.26
CA LYS A 56 -10.70 -17.73 -6.15
C LYS A 56 -9.30 -17.13 -5.90
N VAL A 57 -9.22 -16.06 -5.11
CA VAL A 57 -7.96 -15.39 -4.79
C VAL A 57 -7.02 -16.33 -4.05
N LYS A 58 -5.82 -16.50 -4.57
CA LYS A 58 -4.73 -17.25 -3.95
C LYS A 58 -3.50 -16.38 -3.90
N ARG A 59 -2.84 -16.34 -2.74
CA ARG A 59 -1.51 -15.73 -2.59
C ARG A 59 -0.46 -16.73 -3.02
N ASN A 60 0.51 -16.29 -3.82
CA ASN A 60 1.68 -17.06 -4.19
C ASN A 60 2.95 -16.35 -3.67
N LYS A 61 4.15 -16.86 -3.99
CA LYS A 61 5.42 -16.31 -3.45
C LYS A 61 5.73 -14.89 -3.94
N SER A 62 5.24 -14.51 -5.11
CA SER A 62 5.56 -13.24 -5.79
C SER A 62 4.37 -12.27 -5.91
N GLY A 63 3.16 -12.71 -5.55
CA GLY A 63 1.95 -11.90 -5.64
C GLY A 63 0.68 -12.74 -5.50
N PHE A 64 -0.23 -12.63 -6.47
CA PHE A 64 -1.56 -13.22 -6.41
C PHE A 64 -1.97 -13.89 -7.72
N THR A 65 -2.82 -14.90 -7.60
CA THR A 65 -3.61 -15.43 -8.71
C THR A 65 -5.09 -15.30 -8.34
N PHE A 66 -5.93 -14.85 -9.27
CA PHE A 66 -7.38 -14.74 -9.06
C PHE A 66 -8.14 -14.92 -10.36
N THR A 67 -9.42 -15.25 -10.27
CA THR A 67 -10.29 -15.45 -11.44
C THR A 67 -11.26 -14.27 -11.58
N VAL A 68 -11.26 -13.62 -12.73
CA VAL A 68 -12.21 -12.58 -13.13
C VAL A 68 -13.39 -13.20 -13.86
N ASN A 69 -14.60 -12.84 -13.42
CA ASN A 69 -15.87 -13.27 -14.02
C ASN A 69 -15.99 -14.79 -14.24
N LYS A 70 -15.39 -15.57 -13.33
CA LYS A 70 -15.34 -17.05 -13.33
C LYS A 70 -14.62 -17.70 -14.52
N SER A 71 -14.14 -16.93 -15.49
CA SER A 71 -13.58 -17.45 -16.75
C SER A 71 -12.09 -17.16 -16.91
N PHE A 72 -11.62 -15.99 -16.47
CA PHE A 72 -10.28 -15.51 -16.81
C PHE A 72 -9.37 -15.54 -15.59
N THR A 73 -8.25 -16.24 -15.69
CA THR A 73 -7.28 -16.29 -14.59
C THR A 73 -6.21 -15.24 -14.78
N ILE A 74 -6.08 -14.34 -13.79
CA ILE A 74 -5.05 -13.31 -13.74
C ILE A 74 -3.92 -13.79 -12.84
N ASN A 75 -2.70 -13.74 -13.37
CA ASN A 75 -1.47 -13.87 -12.59
C ASN A 75 -0.89 -12.47 -12.37
N LEU A 76 -0.92 -12.02 -11.13
CA LEU A 76 -0.50 -10.68 -10.74
C LEU A 76 0.81 -10.80 -9.92
N PRO A 77 1.98 -10.53 -10.52
CA PRO A 77 3.28 -10.76 -9.89
C PRO A 77 3.69 -9.61 -8.94
N VAL A 78 2.73 -9.07 -8.18
CA VAL A 78 2.97 -7.95 -7.27
C VAL A 78 2.34 -8.19 -5.89
N LEU A 79 2.99 -7.65 -4.86
CA LEU A 79 2.54 -7.76 -3.47
C LEU A 79 1.38 -6.78 -3.17
N GLY A 80 0.66 -7.03 -2.08
CA GLY A 80 -0.45 -6.19 -1.64
C GLY A 80 -1.78 -6.56 -2.26
N LYS A 81 -2.73 -7.06 -1.45
CA LYS A 81 -4.10 -7.41 -1.89
C LYS A 81 -4.84 -6.25 -2.58
N HIS A 82 -4.52 -5.01 -2.21
CA HIS A 82 -5.09 -3.81 -2.83
C HIS A 82 -4.80 -3.71 -4.34
N ASN A 83 -3.71 -4.31 -4.81
CA ASN A 83 -3.41 -4.35 -6.25
C ASN A 83 -4.38 -5.23 -7.04
N ILE A 84 -5.12 -6.14 -6.39
CA ILE A 84 -6.23 -6.84 -7.05
C ILE A 84 -7.35 -5.84 -7.41
N TYR A 85 -7.71 -4.91 -6.51
CA TYR A 85 -8.67 -3.85 -6.83
C TYR A 85 -8.16 -2.95 -7.96
N ASN A 86 -6.87 -2.59 -7.96
CA ASN A 86 -6.29 -1.81 -9.05
C ASN A 86 -6.38 -2.57 -10.38
N SER A 87 -6.07 -3.88 -10.40
CA SER A 87 -6.23 -4.71 -11.59
C SER A 87 -7.68 -4.76 -12.07
N LEU A 88 -8.65 -4.92 -11.15
CA LEU A 88 -10.07 -4.95 -11.51
C LEU A 88 -10.55 -3.61 -12.07
N ALA A 89 -10.08 -2.48 -11.52
CA ALA A 89 -10.37 -1.15 -12.05
C ALA A 89 -9.83 -0.98 -13.47
N SER A 90 -8.58 -1.41 -13.71
CA SER A 90 -7.97 -1.38 -15.05
C SER A 90 -8.71 -2.30 -16.03
N ILE A 91 -9.10 -3.49 -15.61
CA ILE A 91 -9.88 -4.42 -16.43
C ILE A 91 -11.24 -3.82 -16.77
N ALA A 92 -11.92 -3.22 -15.80
CA ALA A 92 -13.21 -2.56 -16.03
C ALA A 92 -13.10 -1.42 -17.05
N LEU A 93 -12.06 -0.59 -16.95
CA LEU A 93 -11.77 0.47 -17.91
C LEU A 93 -11.48 -0.10 -19.31
N CYS A 94 -10.54 -1.03 -19.42
CA CYS A 94 -10.15 -1.65 -20.70
C CYS A 94 -11.33 -2.36 -21.38
N ASN A 95 -12.15 -3.07 -20.60
CA ASN A 95 -13.37 -3.69 -21.10
C ASN A 95 -14.39 -2.64 -21.59
N ALA A 96 -14.53 -1.50 -20.89
CA ALA A 96 -15.44 -0.43 -21.30
C ALA A 96 -15.06 0.21 -22.65
N ILE A 97 -13.77 0.20 -23.01
CA ILE A 97 -13.25 0.70 -24.29
C ILE A 97 -13.01 -0.41 -25.34
N GLY A 98 -13.47 -1.64 -25.09
CA GLY A 98 -13.48 -2.72 -26.08
C GLY A 98 -12.18 -3.53 -26.21
N ILE A 99 -11.23 -3.42 -25.27
CA ILE A 99 -10.07 -4.31 -25.23
C ILE A 99 -10.53 -5.71 -24.82
N ARG A 100 -10.02 -6.76 -25.47
CA ARG A 100 -10.41 -8.15 -25.15
C ARG A 100 -9.76 -8.60 -23.85
N MET A 101 -10.46 -9.48 -23.12
CA MET A 101 -9.99 -9.95 -21.83
C MET A 101 -8.71 -10.79 -21.94
N GLU A 102 -8.55 -11.53 -23.03
CA GLU A 102 -7.35 -12.30 -23.35
C GLU A 102 -6.12 -11.39 -23.44
N ASP A 103 -6.22 -10.28 -24.18
CA ASP A 103 -5.15 -9.29 -24.34
C ASP A 103 -4.80 -8.64 -22.98
N MET A 104 -5.81 -8.37 -22.14
CA MET A 104 -5.59 -7.87 -20.78
C MET A 104 -4.86 -8.89 -19.88
N CYS A 105 -5.20 -10.18 -19.98
CA CYS A 105 -4.57 -11.23 -19.17
C CYS A 105 -3.06 -11.32 -19.47
N GLU A 106 -2.67 -11.21 -20.74
CA GLU A 106 -1.27 -11.20 -21.17
C GLU A 106 -0.51 -10.00 -20.57
N GLY A 107 -1.12 -8.81 -20.54
CA GLY A 107 -0.52 -7.60 -19.99
C GLY A 107 -0.16 -7.67 -18.49
N PHE A 108 -0.78 -8.57 -17.73
CA PHE A 108 -0.47 -8.74 -16.30
C PHE A 108 0.74 -9.62 -16.01
N VAL A 109 1.13 -10.50 -16.94
CA VAL A 109 2.16 -11.54 -16.70
C VAL A 109 3.50 -10.93 -16.29
N ASP A 110 3.92 -9.87 -16.97
CA ASP A 110 5.20 -9.17 -16.72
C ASP A 110 5.00 -7.78 -16.09
N PHE A 111 3.83 -7.54 -15.50
CA PHE A 111 3.52 -6.25 -14.89
C PHE A 111 4.47 -5.94 -13.73
N LYS A 112 4.99 -4.72 -13.71
CA LYS A 112 5.84 -4.19 -12.64
C LYS A 112 5.18 -2.97 -12.03
N LEU A 113 5.22 -2.88 -10.71
CA LEU A 113 4.79 -1.67 -10.02
C LEU A 113 5.75 -0.51 -10.32
N PRO A 114 5.24 0.73 -10.34
CA PRO A 114 6.09 1.91 -10.34
C PRO A 114 7.05 1.91 -9.14
N PRO A 115 8.19 2.62 -9.22
CA PRO A 115 9.08 2.79 -8.08
C PRO A 115 8.35 3.26 -6.81
N MET A 116 8.82 2.80 -5.65
CA MET A 116 8.25 3.12 -4.33
C MET A 116 6.79 2.68 -4.12
N ARG A 117 6.33 1.68 -4.88
CA ARG A 117 5.04 1.00 -4.67
C ARG A 117 5.30 -0.48 -4.43
N MET A 118 5.32 -0.89 -3.17
CA MET A 118 5.66 -2.28 -2.76
C MET A 118 6.95 -2.81 -3.40
N GLU A 119 7.92 -1.93 -3.65
CA GLU A 119 9.13 -2.23 -4.40
C GLU A 119 10.09 -3.07 -3.54
N LYS A 120 10.16 -4.36 -3.81
CA LYS A 120 11.02 -5.30 -3.08
C LYS A 120 12.42 -5.37 -3.69
N ARG A 121 13.43 -5.24 -2.84
CA ARG A 121 14.86 -5.39 -3.19
C ARG A 121 15.57 -6.31 -2.19
N VAL A 122 16.49 -7.13 -2.69
CA VAL A 122 17.33 -8.01 -1.87
C VAL A 122 18.72 -7.39 -1.76
N CYS A 123 19.11 -7.00 -0.56
CA CYS A 123 20.35 -6.26 -0.26
C CYS A 123 21.25 -7.15 0.61
N GLY A 124 22.09 -7.97 -0.03
CA GLY A 124 22.79 -9.05 0.68
C GLY A 124 21.77 -10.05 1.24
N ASP A 125 21.79 -10.25 2.56
CA ASP A 125 20.87 -11.15 3.27
C ASP A 125 19.62 -10.44 3.81
N VAL A 126 19.49 -9.13 3.56
CA VAL A 126 18.36 -8.31 4.00
C VAL A 126 17.38 -8.09 2.86
N ILE A 127 16.09 -7.98 3.18
CA ILE A 127 15.05 -7.58 2.23
C ILE A 127 14.59 -6.15 2.55
N SER A 128 14.61 -5.26 1.57
CA SER A 128 13.99 -3.93 1.65
C SER A 128 12.70 -3.92 0.83
N ILE A 129 11.62 -3.36 1.37
CA ILE A 129 10.34 -3.15 0.68
C ILE A 129 10.01 -1.66 0.78
N ASN A 130 10.08 -0.96 -0.35
CA ASN A 130 9.83 0.47 -0.43
C ASN A 130 8.41 0.74 -0.96
N ASP A 131 7.54 1.24 -0.08
CA ASP A 131 6.19 1.74 -0.37
C ASP A 131 6.06 3.24 0.02
N GLY A 132 7.16 3.99 -0.13
CA GLY A 132 7.32 5.38 0.30
C GLY A 132 6.81 6.46 -0.66
N TYR A 133 5.99 6.13 -1.66
CA TYR A 133 5.44 7.15 -2.57
C TYR A 133 4.39 8.02 -1.91
N ASN A 134 3.42 7.41 -1.23
CA ASN A 134 2.38 8.13 -0.49
C ASN A 134 1.88 7.32 0.70
N SER A 135 1.29 8.01 1.68
CA SER A 135 0.76 7.40 2.88
C SER A 135 -0.56 8.03 3.30
N SER A 136 -1.41 7.17 3.86
CA SER A 136 -2.71 7.46 4.43
C SER A 136 -3.01 6.39 5.49
N PRO A 137 -3.95 6.61 6.43
CA PRO A 137 -4.25 5.62 7.45
C PRO A 137 -4.66 4.26 6.88
N SER A 138 -5.45 4.25 5.80
CA SER A 138 -5.87 3.03 5.12
C SER A 138 -4.70 2.31 4.43
N SER A 139 -3.82 3.04 3.75
CA SER A 139 -2.65 2.43 3.10
C SER A 139 -1.61 1.94 4.11
N MET A 140 -1.40 2.65 5.22
CA MET A 140 -0.54 2.20 6.33
C MET A 140 -1.05 0.89 6.93
N SER A 141 -2.36 0.82 7.16
CA SER A 141 -3.01 -0.40 7.64
C SER A 141 -2.80 -1.56 6.67
N ALA A 142 -3.03 -1.34 5.37
CA ALA A 142 -2.82 -2.37 4.35
C ALA A 142 -1.35 -2.81 4.24
N ALA A 143 -0.40 -1.89 4.42
CA ALA A 143 1.03 -2.20 4.46
C ALA A 143 1.39 -3.08 5.66
N LEU A 144 0.86 -2.81 6.85
CA LEU A 144 1.06 -3.63 8.05
C LEU A 144 0.43 -5.03 7.89
N ASP A 145 -0.76 -5.10 7.30
CA ASP A 145 -1.45 -6.38 7.02
C ASP A 145 -0.64 -7.22 6.02
N GLU A 146 -0.13 -6.61 4.95
CA GLU A 146 0.73 -7.28 3.97
C GLU A 146 2.05 -7.71 4.59
N PHE A 147 2.68 -6.82 5.38
CA PHE A 147 3.95 -7.11 6.02
C PHE A 147 3.81 -8.31 6.95
N SER A 148 2.78 -8.34 7.80
CA SER A 148 2.51 -9.44 8.75
C SER A 148 2.31 -10.81 8.09
N GLN A 149 1.92 -10.84 6.81
CA GLN A 149 1.71 -12.06 6.03
C GLN A 149 2.95 -12.50 5.24
N LEU A 150 3.93 -11.62 5.00
CA LEU A 150 5.16 -11.99 4.31
C LEU A 150 5.99 -12.96 5.15
N PRO A 151 6.61 -14.00 4.58
CA PRO A 151 7.61 -14.79 5.31
C PRO A 151 8.83 -13.91 5.58
N VAL A 152 9.18 -13.73 6.86
CA VAL A 152 10.36 -12.95 7.28
C VAL A 152 11.20 -13.84 8.19
N PRO A 153 12.41 -14.24 7.74
CA PRO A 153 13.27 -15.17 8.49
C PRO A 153 14.02 -14.51 9.66
N GLY A 154 14.24 -13.19 9.62
CA GLY A 154 14.81 -12.40 10.71
C GLY A 154 13.77 -11.49 11.36
N ARG A 155 14.16 -10.26 11.69
CA ARG A 155 13.25 -9.27 12.30
C ARG A 155 12.45 -8.52 11.24
N ARG A 156 11.26 -8.08 11.63
CA ARG A 156 10.38 -7.18 10.88
C ARG A 156 10.58 -5.76 11.35
N ILE A 157 11.14 -4.95 10.49
CA ILE A 157 11.46 -3.56 10.77
C ILE A 157 10.53 -2.69 9.95
N PHE A 158 9.70 -1.89 10.62
CA PHE A 158 8.80 -0.95 9.96
C PHE A 158 9.36 0.46 10.11
N VAL A 159 9.67 1.10 8.99
CA VAL A 159 10.12 2.49 8.92
C VAL A 159 8.98 3.31 8.37
N CYS A 160 8.38 4.16 9.18
CA CYS A 160 7.31 5.02 8.73
C CYS A 160 7.59 6.51 8.91
N GLY A 161 7.00 7.31 8.04
CA GLY A 161 7.00 8.76 8.18
C GLY A 161 5.59 9.32 8.19
N ASP A 162 5.51 10.65 8.27
CA ASP A 162 4.25 11.36 8.39
C ASP A 162 3.25 10.98 7.31
N MET A 163 1.99 10.85 7.74
CA MET A 163 0.81 10.93 6.89
C MET A 163 0.36 12.39 6.83
N LEU A 164 0.47 13.01 5.67
CA LEU A 164 0.14 14.43 5.50
C LEU A 164 -1.33 14.65 5.12
N GLU A 165 -1.78 15.91 5.15
CA GLU A 165 -3.14 16.33 4.77
C GLU A 165 -4.27 15.72 5.61
N LEU A 166 -3.98 15.40 6.88
CA LEU A 166 -4.97 14.85 7.83
C LEU A 166 -5.69 15.92 8.67
N GLY A 167 -5.23 17.18 8.62
CA GLY A 167 -5.83 18.29 9.36
C GLY A 167 -5.88 18.03 10.87
N LYS A 168 -7.03 18.35 11.49
CA LYS A 168 -7.23 18.17 12.95
C LYS A 168 -7.14 16.72 13.44
N ASP A 169 -7.26 15.75 12.54
CA ASP A 169 -7.21 14.32 12.87
C ASP A 169 -5.78 13.76 12.87
N THR A 170 -4.77 14.58 12.57
CA THR A 170 -3.36 14.16 12.43
C THR A 170 -2.89 13.31 13.61
N GLU A 171 -2.94 13.84 14.83
CA GLU A 171 -2.45 13.12 16.01
C GLU A 171 -3.20 11.81 16.24
N ARG A 172 -4.54 11.86 16.26
CA ARG A 172 -5.40 10.69 16.51
C ARG A 172 -5.13 9.58 15.50
N LEU A 173 -5.07 9.90 14.21
CA LEU A 173 -4.87 8.92 13.14
C LEU A 173 -3.45 8.32 13.16
N HIS A 174 -2.43 9.09 13.53
CA HIS A 174 -1.08 8.53 13.72
C HIS A 174 -1.04 7.60 14.95
N LYS A 175 -1.69 7.95 16.07
CA LYS A 175 -1.80 7.07 17.25
C LYS A 175 -2.54 5.77 16.94
N GLU A 176 -3.58 5.82 16.12
CA GLU A 176 -4.30 4.63 15.65
C GLU A 176 -3.41 3.70 14.81
N ILE A 177 -2.52 4.25 13.98
CA ILE A 177 -1.50 3.46 13.29
C ILE A 177 -0.49 2.88 14.28
N GLY A 178 -0.06 3.64 15.29
CA GLY A 178 0.82 3.14 16.36
C GLY A 178 0.22 1.91 17.06
N LYS A 179 -1.06 1.99 17.44
CA LYS A 179 -1.81 0.86 17.98
C LYS A 179 -1.80 -0.35 17.05
N ARG A 180 -2.00 -0.14 15.75
CA ARG A 180 -1.93 -1.22 14.75
C ARG A 180 -0.53 -1.82 14.66
N VAL A 181 0.53 -1.02 14.72
CA VAL A 181 1.92 -1.52 14.75
C VAL A 181 2.13 -2.44 15.95
N ALA A 182 1.72 -2.03 17.15
CA ALA A 182 1.86 -2.85 18.36
C ALA A 182 1.08 -4.18 18.30
N SER A 183 -0.07 -4.20 17.62
CA SER A 183 -0.85 -5.43 17.40
C SER A 183 -0.39 -6.28 16.21
N SER A 184 0.63 -5.83 15.47
CA SER A 184 1.18 -6.52 14.30
C SER A 184 2.39 -7.38 14.67
N LYS A 185 3.05 -7.99 13.67
CA LYS A 185 4.29 -8.74 13.88
C LYS A 185 5.55 -7.86 13.82
N VAL A 186 5.44 -6.54 13.88
CA VAL A 186 6.61 -5.65 13.78
C VAL A 186 7.46 -5.78 15.04
N ASP A 187 8.75 -6.09 14.86
CA ASP A 187 9.70 -6.22 15.95
C ASP A 187 10.34 -4.87 16.30
N ILE A 188 10.59 -4.02 15.30
CA ILE A 188 11.25 -2.71 15.47
C ILE A 188 10.52 -1.66 14.65
N LEU A 189 10.22 -0.52 15.27
CA LEU A 189 9.57 0.63 14.67
C LEU A 189 10.54 1.80 14.60
N TRP A 190 10.67 2.39 13.41
CA TRP A 190 11.35 3.66 13.19
C TRP A 190 10.34 4.67 12.67
N THR A 191 10.20 5.80 13.35
CA THR A 191 9.35 6.91 12.92
C THR A 191 10.21 8.09 12.48
N VAL A 192 9.81 8.72 11.37
CA VAL A 192 10.55 9.82 10.74
C VAL A 192 9.60 10.97 10.43
N GLY A 193 9.75 12.08 11.13
CA GLY A 193 8.96 13.29 10.92
C GLY A 193 8.15 13.73 12.15
N PRO A 194 7.74 15.01 12.17
CA PRO A 194 7.15 15.66 13.34
C PRO A 194 5.79 15.12 13.77
N PHE A 195 5.08 14.38 12.91
CA PHE A 195 3.80 13.76 13.28
C PHE A 195 3.93 12.25 13.51
N SER A 196 4.90 11.60 12.90
CA SER A 196 5.16 10.18 13.01
C SER A 196 5.56 9.75 14.44
N ARG A 197 6.07 10.66 15.27
CA ARG A 197 6.24 10.43 16.72
C ARG A 197 4.94 10.00 17.42
N PHE A 198 3.78 10.43 16.93
CA PHE A 198 2.49 9.97 17.46
C PHE A 198 2.22 8.49 17.13
N VAL A 199 2.82 7.95 16.06
CA VAL A 199 2.84 6.50 15.79
C VAL A 199 3.67 5.80 16.86
N ALA A 200 4.85 6.32 17.20
CA ALA A 200 5.70 5.78 18.25
C ALA A 200 4.98 5.79 19.61
N GLU A 201 4.39 6.93 20.01
CA GLU A 201 3.57 7.04 21.23
C GLU A 201 2.42 6.02 21.23
N GLY A 202 1.68 5.92 20.12
CA GLY A 202 0.58 4.97 19.98
C GLY A 202 1.05 3.51 20.08
N ALA A 203 2.22 3.18 19.55
CA ALA A 203 2.78 1.82 19.62
C ALA A 203 3.19 1.47 21.06
N ILE A 204 3.91 2.37 21.73
CA ILE A 204 4.37 2.17 23.12
C ILE A 204 3.15 2.05 24.06
N ALA A 205 2.17 2.95 23.94
CA ALA A 205 0.96 2.93 24.75
C ALA A 205 0.12 1.64 24.57
N ASN A 206 0.34 0.89 23.49
CA ASN A 206 -0.35 -0.36 23.20
C ASN A 206 0.56 -1.60 23.32
N GLY A 207 1.70 -1.48 24.01
CA GLY A 207 2.50 -2.62 24.45
C GLY A 207 3.76 -2.92 23.63
N MET A 208 4.13 -2.07 22.66
CA MET A 208 5.43 -2.20 22.00
C MET A 208 6.55 -1.74 22.96
N PRO A 209 7.61 -2.54 23.19
CA PRO A 209 8.71 -2.15 24.08
C PRO A 209 9.41 -0.88 23.58
N SER A 210 9.61 0.10 24.45
CA SER A 210 10.17 1.41 24.09
C SER A 210 11.57 1.33 23.49
N GLU A 211 12.36 0.32 23.89
CA GLU A 211 13.71 0.05 23.37
C GLU A 211 13.71 -0.41 21.90
N ASN A 212 12.55 -0.81 21.36
CA ASN A 212 12.36 -1.21 19.97
C ASN A 212 11.69 -0.10 19.13
N VAL A 213 11.49 1.09 19.69
CA VAL A 213 10.83 2.22 19.03
C VAL A 213 11.78 3.40 18.97
N PHE A 214 12.12 3.82 17.75
CA PHE A 214 13.04 4.92 17.50
C PHE A 214 12.33 6.03 16.72
N SER A 215 12.56 7.29 17.07
CA SER A 215 11.90 8.44 16.44
C SER A 215 12.92 9.52 16.08
N TYR A 216 12.82 10.06 14.87
CA TYR A 216 13.72 11.08 14.34
C TYR A 216 12.92 12.14 13.58
N ASP A 217 13.48 13.33 13.45
CA ASP A 217 12.80 14.44 12.78
C ASP A 217 12.95 14.35 11.27
N THR A 218 14.08 13.83 10.78
CA THR A 218 14.38 13.80 9.33
C THR A 218 14.85 12.44 8.82
N SER A 219 14.65 12.20 7.52
CA SER A 219 15.18 11.00 6.87
C SER A 219 16.71 11.01 6.84
N GLU A 220 17.34 12.18 6.78
CA GLU A 220 18.80 12.32 6.81
C GLU A 220 19.43 11.73 8.08
N GLU A 221 18.83 12.00 9.25
CA GLU A 221 19.25 11.43 10.53
C GLU A 221 19.05 9.91 10.60
N THR A 222 18.01 9.42 9.91
CA THR A 222 17.53 8.04 10.07
C THR A 222 18.23 7.05 9.13
N CYS A 223 18.54 7.44 7.89
CA CYS A 223 18.95 6.50 6.83
C CYS A 223 20.17 5.65 7.21
N SER A 224 21.23 6.29 7.71
CA SER A 224 22.49 5.62 8.07
C SER A 224 22.34 4.75 9.33
N LEU A 225 21.51 5.19 10.28
CA LEU A 225 21.24 4.45 11.50
C LEU A 225 20.43 3.18 11.23
N VAL A 226 19.36 3.29 10.43
CA VAL A 226 18.58 2.11 10.01
C VAL A 226 19.52 1.11 9.35
N ALA A 227 20.26 1.51 8.31
CA ALA A 227 21.11 0.60 7.55
C ALA A 227 22.17 -0.12 8.42
N SER A 228 22.80 0.59 9.36
CA SER A 228 23.85 0.03 10.22
C SER A 228 23.32 -0.91 11.31
N GLN A 229 22.04 -0.80 11.70
CA GLN A 229 21.43 -1.67 12.71
C GLN A 229 20.76 -2.94 12.16
N LEU A 230 20.71 -3.08 10.82
CA LEU A 230 20.16 -4.26 10.16
C LEU A 230 21.06 -5.47 10.38
N LYS A 231 20.42 -6.60 10.70
CA LYS A 231 21.06 -7.91 10.87
C LYS A 231 20.71 -8.79 9.67
N SER A 232 21.51 -9.84 9.45
CA SER A 232 21.22 -10.84 8.41
C SER A 232 19.79 -11.36 8.55
N LYS A 233 19.10 -11.56 7.43
CA LYS A 233 17.71 -12.06 7.32
C LYS A 233 16.61 -11.07 7.73
N ASP A 234 16.94 -9.86 8.18
CA ASP A 234 15.94 -8.84 8.46
C ASP A 234 15.14 -8.47 7.20
N THR A 235 13.91 -8.01 7.40
CA THR A 235 13.10 -7.37 6.38
C THR A 235 12.69 -5.98 6.84
N VAL A 236 12.98 -4.97 6.04
CA VAL A 236 12.62 -3.57 6.28
C VAL A 236 11.47 -3.18 5.35
N PHE A 237 10.41 -2.63 5.91
CA PHE A 237 9.28 -2.10 5.15
C PHE A 237 9.19 -0.59 5.38
N ILE A 238 9.27 0.19 4.30
CA ILE A 238 9.39 1.64 4.34
C ILE A 238 8.11 2.28 3.79
N LYS A 239 7.48 3.19 4.55
CA LYS A 239 6.23 3.84 4.13
C LYS A 239 6.06 5.26 4.68
N GLY A 240 5.66 6.20 3.84
CA GLY A 240 5.43 7.58 4.28
C GLY A 240 4.89 8.45 3.13
N SER A 241 4.39 9.64 3.45
CA SER A 241 4.03 10.60 2.41
C SER A 241 5.27 11.02 1.60
N ARG A 242 5.10 11.34 0.30
CA ARG A 242 6.21 11.66 -0.62
C ARG A 242 7.21 12.67 -0.07
N ARG A 243 6.70 13.71 0.63
CA ARG A 243 7.49 14.80 1.20
C ARG A 243 8.51 14.32 2.24
N MET A 244 8.32 13.15 2.84
CA MET A 244 9.26 12.55 3.80
C MET A 244 10.54 12.02 3.16
N LYS A 245 10.52 11.81 1.83
CA LYS A 245 11.67 11.33 1.05
C LYS A 245 12.28 10.02 1.60
N LEU A 246 11.45 9.11 2.10
CA LEU A 246 11.91 7.87 2.73
C LEU A 246 12.56 6.88 1.75
N GLU A 247 12.47 7.11 0.44
CA GLU A 247 13.26 6.34 -0.53
C GLU A 247 14.77 6.44 -0.27
N ARG A 248 15.22 7.48 0.45
CA ARG A 248 16.60 7.63 0.90
C ARG A 248 17.01 6.48 1.84
N VAL A 249 16.09 6.00 2.68
CA VAL A 249 16.33 4.87 3.58
C VAL A 249 16.59 3.61 2.75
N SER A 250 15.76 3.34 1.73
CA SER A 250 15.96 2.20 0.83
C SER A 250 17.30 2.28 0.12
N ARG A 251 17.64 3.44 -0.45
CA ARG A 251 18.94 3.64 -1.13
C ARG A 251 20.12 3.43 -0.19
N GLN A 252 20.04 3.91 1.05
CA GLN A 252 21.12 3.75 2.02
C GLN A 252 21.31 2.29 2.42
N ILE A 253 20.23 1.53 2.57
CA ILE A 253 20.30 0.08 2.81
C ILE A 253 20.97 -0.62 1.62
N GLU A 254 20.58 -0.29 0.38
CA GLU A 254 21.19 -0.85 -0.82
C GLU A 254 22.69 -0.57 -0.90
N ASN A 255 23.11 0.67 -0.65
CA ASN A 255 24.51 1.06 -0.67
C ASN A 255 25.32 0.32 0.41
N TYR A 256 24.84 0.34 1.66
CA TYR A 256 25.53 -0.26 2.81
C TYR A 256 25.83 -1.75 2.63
N PHE A 257 24.88 -2.51 2.07
CA PHE A 257 25.06 -3.95 1.84
C PHE A 257 25.73 -4.29 0.51
N SER A 258 25.83 -3.34 -0.42
CA SER A 258 26.62 -3.50 -1.64
C SER A 258 28.11 -3.31 -1.37
N GLU A 259 28.48 -2.38 -0.49
CA GLU A 259 29.87 -2.11 -0.10
C GLU A 259 30.48 -3.24 0.73
N LYS A 260 29.72 -3.86 1.63
CA LYS A 260 30.18 -5.01 2.43
C LYS A 260 30.44 -6.30 1.63
N LYS A 261 30.04 -6.36 0.35
CA LYS A 261 30.32 -7.49 -0.54
C LYS A 261 31.68 -7.38 -1.25
N LYS A 262 32.32 -6.21 -1.20
CA LYS A 262 33.68 -6.00 -1.71
C LYS A 262 34.69 -6.19 -0.59
#